data_AF-A0A524MD15-F1
#
_entry.id   AF-A0A524MD15-F1
#
_cell.length_a   1.000
_cell.length_b   1.000
_cell.length_c   1.000
_cell.angle_alpha   90.00
_cell.angle_beta   90.00
_cell.angle_gamma   90.00
#
_symmetry.space_group_name_H-M   'P 1'
#
loop_
_entity.id
_entity.type
_entity.pdbx_description
1 polymer ?
#
loop_
_entity_poly.entity_id
_entity_poly.type
_entity_poly.pdbx_seq_one_letter_code
_entity_poly.pdbx_strand_id
1 'polypeptide(L)'
;MGNEPLEEETPLSLGDFPDDIQLAFDLYHKIQDTWEFNSGTYLGKNLTGIDGLMNILEIEDKRTALNFVLMIDSSRQEYLTNKKKGSPKEQ
;
A
#
# COMPACT_ATOMS: atom_id res chain seq x y z
N MET A 1 13.77 -36.07 -4.42
CA MET A 1 12.94 -35.39 -5.43
C MET A 1 12.13 -34.36 -4.67
N GLY A 2 12.20 -33.08 -5.06
CA GLY A 2 11.45 -32.03 -4.36
C GLY A 2 9.96 -32.18 -4.67
N ASN A 3 9.11 -32.04 -3.65
CA ASN A 3 7.68 -31.96 -3.86
C ASN A 3 7.37 -30.63 -4.55
N GLU A 4 6.42 -30.65 -5.49
CA GLU A 4 5.88 -29.44 -6.09
C GLU A 4 5.15 -28.66 -4.96
N PRO A 5 5.42 -27.35 -4.77
CA PRO A 5 4.77 -26.56 -3.73
C PRO A 5 3.25 -26.61 -3.92
N LEU A 6 2.51 -26.74 -2.82
CA LEU A 6 1.05 -26.64 -2.89
C LEU A 6 0.67 -25.22 -3.36
N GLU A 7 -0.40 -25.06 -4.15
CA GLU A 7 -0.85 -23.73 -4.61
C GLU A 7 -1.03 -22.73 -3.45
N GLU A 8 -1.43 -23.22 -2.26
CA GLU A 8 -1.58 -22.44 -1.03
C GLU A 8 -0.25 -21.94 -0.42
N GLU A 9 0.89 -22.52 -0.81
CA GLU A 9 2.23 -22.11 -0.36
C GLU A 9 2.85 -21.01 -1.24
N THR A 10 2.20 -20.68 -2.36
CA THR A 10 2.68 -19.62 -3.26
C THR A 10 2.29 -18.25 -2.69
N PRO A 11 3.22 -17.27 -2.58
CA PRO A 11 2.88 -15.93 -2.17
C PRO A 11 1.88 -15.30 -3.16
N LEU A 12 0.81 -14.69 -2.64
CA LEU A 12 -0.12 -13.93 -3.45
C LEU A 12 0.61 -12.84 -4.24
N SER A 13 0.34 -12.79 -5.54
CA SER A 13 0.83 -11.78 -6.46
C SER A 13 -0.22 -10.69 -6.67
N LEU A 14 0.18 -9.52 -7.19
CA LEU A 14 -0.79 -8.46 -7.51
C LEU A 14 -1.81 -8.91 -8.57
N GLY A 15 -1.42 -9.79 -9.50
CA GLY A 15 -2.30 -10.29 -10.56
C GLY A 15 -3.42 -11.22 -10.06
N ASP A 16 -3.34 -11.69 -8.81
CA ASP A 16 -4.36 -12.57 -8.23
C ASP A 16 -5.56 -11.79 -7.66
N PHE A 17 -5.47 -10.46 -7.60
CA PHE A 17 -6.56 -9.61 -7.12
C PHE A 17 -7.50 -9.17 -8.26
N PRO A 18 -8.76 -8.81 -7.97
CA PRO A 18 -9.63 -8.11 -8.92
C PRO A 18 -8.99 -6.82 -9.46
N ASP A 19 -9.31 -6.47 -10.70
CA ASP A 19 -8.73 -5.33 -11.42
C ASP A 19 -8.80 -4.01 -10.63
N ASP A 20 -9.91 -3.74 -9.94
CA ASP A 20 -10.09 -2.54 -9.12
C ASP A 20 -9.07 -2.45 -7.97
N ILE A 21 -8.73 -3.60 -7.38
CA ILE A 21 -7.74 -3.68 -6.30
C ILE A 21 -6.34 -3.51 -6.88
N GLN A 22 -6.06 -4.12 -8.03
CA GLN A 22 -4.77 -3.93 -8.73
C GLN A 22 -4.55 -2.46 -9.08
N LEU A 23 -5.57 -1.80 -9.61
CA LEU A 23 -5.55 -0.39 -9.97
C LEU A 23 -5.38 0.51 -8.74
N ALA A 24 -6.02 0.18 -7.62
CA ALA A 24 -5.82 0.89 -6.36
C ALA A 24 -4.39 0.75 -5.83
N PHE A 25 -3.77 -0.43 -5.93
CA PHE A 25 -2.35 -0.61 -5.63
C PHE A 25 -1.49 0.23 -6.58
N ASP A 26 -1.75 0.23 -7.88
CA ASP A 26 -0.98 1.02 -8.83
C ASP A 26 -1.06 2.53 -8.53
N LEU A 27 -2.27 3.03 -8.26
CA LEU A 27 -2.49 4.41 -7.81
C LEU A 27 -1.75 4.71 -6.50
N TYR A 28 -1.84 3.83 -5.51
CA TYR A 28 -1.17 3.99 -4.22
C TYR A 28 0.36 4.11 -4.35
N HIS A 29 0.97 3.32 -5.24
CA HIS A 29 2.42 3.38 -5.50
C HIS A 29 2.87 4.65 -6.20
N LYS A 30 1.98 5.29 -6.99
CA LYS A 30 2.25 6.56 -7.67
C LYS A 30 2.17 7.78 -6.75
N ILE A 31 1.49 7.66 -5.61
CA ILE A 31 1.35 8.76 -4.65
C ILE A 31 2.60 8.87 -3.77
N GLN A 32 3.12 10.09 -3.65
CA GLN A 32 4.29 10.39 -2.83
C GLN A 32 4.04 10.13 -1.34
N ASP A 33 5.01 9.50 -0.69
CA ASP A 33 5.04 9.34 0.76
C ASP A 33 5.41 10.64 1.48
N THR A 34 4.78 10.87 2.63
CA THR A 34 5.13 11.95 3.56
C THR A 34 5.79 11.35 4.80
N TRP A 35 6.95 11.89 5.16
CA TRP A 35 7.72 11.47 6.33
C TRP A 35 8.03 12.70 7.19
N GLU A 36 7.94 12.52 8.51
CA GLU A 36 8.45 13.49 9.47
C GLU A 36 9.96 13.29 9.60
N PHE A 37 10.72 14.36 9.32
CA PHE A 37 12.17 14.29 9.15
C PHE A 37 12.92 13.91 10.44
N ASN A 38 12.50 14.40 11.60
CA ASN A 38 13.29 14.27 12.83
C ASN A 38 13.16 12.89 13.51
N SER A 39 11.97 12.28 13.45
CA SER A 39 11.61 11.00 14.06
C SER A 39 11.55 9.86 13.05
N GLY A 40 11.72 10.16 11.76
CA GLY A 40 11.54 9.21 10.66
C GLY A 40 10.15 8.58 10.68
N THR A 41 9.13 9.31 11.12
CA THR A 41 7.77 8.79 11.25
C THR A 41 7.04 8.95 9.94
N TYR A 42 6.51 7.84 9.42
CA TYR A 42 5.66 7.86 8.25
C TYR A 42 4.35 8.58 8.60
N LEU A 43 4.01 9.63 7.85
CA LEU A 43 2.82 10.45 8.05
C LEU A 43 1.67 10.07 7.11
N GLY A 44 1.92 9.17 6.14
CA GLY A 44 0.96 8.76 5.14
C GLY A 44 1.26 9.28 3.73
N LYS A 45 0.29 9.11 2.84
CA LYS A 45 0.36 9.55 1.44
C LYS A 45 -0.03 11.03 1.27
N ASN A 46 0.69 11.75 0.41
CA ASN A 46 0.29 13.09 -0.01
C ASN A 46 -0.77 13.01 -1.12
N LEU A 47 -2.05 13.16 -0.75
CA LEU A 47 -3.17 13.04 -1.69
C LEU A 47 -3.37 14.29 -2.58
N THR A 48 -2.49 15.28 -2.50
CA THR A 48 -2.56 16.46 -3.37
C THR A 48 -2.43 16.03 -4.83
N GLY A 49 -3.40 16.40 -5.67
CA GLY A 49 -3.40 16.05 -7.08
C GLY A 49 -3.83 14.61 -7.40
N ILE A 50 -4.32 13.84 -6.41
CA ILE A 50 -4.75 12.46 -6.62
C ILE A 50 -5.84 12.34 -7.70
N ASP A 51 -6.75 13.31 -7.80
CA ASP A 51 -7.78 13.30 -8.85
C ASP A 51 -7.17 13.36 -10.25
N GLY A 52 -6.06 14.10 -10.43
CA GLY A 52 -5.32 14.13 -11.68
C GLY A 52 -4.72 12.77 -12.05
N LEU A 53 -4.17 12.06 -11.07
CA LEU A 53 -3.69 10.68 -11.27
C LEU A 53 -4.84 9.73 -11.61
N MET A 54 -5.97 9.83 -10.90
CA MET A 54 -7.17 9.03 -11.19
C MET A 54 -7.72 9.31 -12.60
N ASN A 55 -7.65 10.55 -13.08
CA ASN A 55 -8.04 10.90 -14.45
C ASN A 55 -7.08 10.31 -15.49
N ILE A 56 -5.77 10.35 -15.26
CA ILE A 56 -4.75 9.77 -16.17
C ILE A 56 -4.87 8.26 -16.26
N LEU A 57 -5.18 7.60 -15.14
CA LEU A 57 -5.41 6.16 -15.07
C LEU A 57 -6.81 5.74 -15.50
N GLU A 58 -7.64 6.69 -15.96
CA GLU A 58 -9.01 6.45 -16.43
C GLU A 58 -9.87 5.68 -15.42
N ILE A 59 -9.71 5.98 -14.13
CA ILE A 59 -10.45 5.30 -13.05
C ILE A 59 -11.91 5.73 -13.08
N GLU A 60 -12.81 4.78 -13.35
CA GLU A 60 -14.26 5.00 -13.36
C GLU A 60 -14.81 5.23 -11.95
N ASP A 61 -14.59 4.28 -11.03
CA ASP A 61 -15.01 4.41 -9.63
C ASP A 61 -13.90 4.97 -8.74
N LYS A 62 -13.71 6.29 -8.85
CA LYS A 62 -12.74 7.04 -8.02
C LYS A 62 -13.00 6.91 -6.53
N ARG A 63 -14.25 6.73 -6.10
CA ARG A 63 -14.59 6.60 -4.68
C ARG A 63 -14.05 5.29 -4.13
N THR A 64 -14.30 4.19 -4.83
CA THR A 64 -13.81 2.86 -4.44
C THR A 64 -12.29 2.81 -4.49
N ALA A 65 -11.66 3.37 -5.54
CA ALA A 65 -10.21 3.48 -5.61
C ALA A 65 -9.62 4.28 -4.43
N LEU A 66 -10.21 5.43 -4.09
CA LEU A 66 -9.79 6.22 -2.93
C LEU A 66 -9.90 5.43 -1.62
N ASN A 67 -11.00 4.70 -1.43
CA ASN A 67 -11.21 3.90 -0.22
C ASN A 67 -10.13 2.81 -0.08
N PHE A 68 -9.77 2.13 -1.17
CA PHE A 68 -8.69 1.15 -1.16
C PHE A 68 -7.33 1.79 -0.89
N VAL A 69 -7.01 2.92 -1.52
CA VAL A 69 -5.77 3.68 -1.26
C VAL A 69 -5.63 4.02 0.23
N LEU A 70 -6.71 4.52 0.86
CA LEU A 70 -6.72 4.86 2.28
C LEU A 70 -6.58 3.62 3.18
N MET A 71 -7.23 2.52 2.81
CA MET A 71 -7.12 1.25 3.53
C MET A 71 -5.69 0.71 3.49
N ILE A 72 -5.06 0.69 2.32
CA ILE A 72 -3.67 0.25 2.13
C ILE A 72 -2.73 1.13 2.97
N ASP A 73 -2.91 2.46 2.96
CA ASP A 73 -2.09 3.38 3.74
C ASP A 73 -2.21 3.11 5.25
N SER A 74 -3.44 2.90 5.73
CA SER A 74 -3.70 2.58 7.14
C SER A 74 -2.99 1.30 7.57
N SER A 75 -3.08 0.23 6.78
CA SER A 75 -2.38 -1.03 7.07
C SER A 75 -0.85 -0.85 7.09
N ARG A 76 -0.30 -0.02 6.20
CA ARG A 76 1.14 0.29 6.20
C ARG A 76 1.55 1.08 7.43
N GLN A 77 0.77 2.09 7.83
CA GLN A 77 1.05 2.88 9.03
C GLN A 77 1.07 2.01 10.28
N GLU A 78 0.12 1.09 10.40
CA GLU A 78 0.07 0.10 11.49
C GLU A 78 1.29 -0.81 11.48
N TYR A 79 1.63 -1.39 10.32
CA TYR A 79 2.82 -2.24 10.17
C TYR A 79 4.11 -1.52 10.60
N LEU A 80 4.33 -0.28 10.13
CA LEU A 80 5.52 0.49 10.48
C LEU A 80 5.55 0.86 11.97
N THR A 81 4.41 1.19 12.56
CA THR A 81 4.29 1.47 13.99
C THR A 81 4.62 0.24 14.82
N ASN A 82 4.09 -0.93 14.45
CA ASN A 82 4.34 -2.18 15.15
C ASN A 82 5.81 -2.63 14.99
N LYS A 83 6.41 -2.43 13.82
CA LYS A 83 7.84 -2.69 13.58
C LYS A 83 8.74 -1.80 14.46
N LYS A 84 8.43 -0.51 14.59
CA LYS A 84 9.16 0.40 15.50
C LYS A 84 9.07 -0.05 16.97
N LYS A 85 7.91 -0.57 17.41
CA LYS A 85 7.71 -1.09 18.78
C LYS A 85 8.45 -2.40 19.06
N GLY A 86 8.55 -3.28 18.06
CA GLY A 86 9.21 -4.59 18.17
C GLY A 86 10.74 -4.57 18.03
N SER A 87 11.33 -3.43 17.69
CA SER A 87 12.78 -3.27 17.60
C SER A 87 13.35 -3.12 19.03
N PRO A 88 14.31 -3.94 19.49
CA PRO A 88 14.96 -3.75 20.77
C PRO A 88 15.58 -2.34 20.80
N LYS A 89 15.28 -1.56 21.83
CA LYS A 89 16.05 -0.35 22.11
C LYS A 89 17.46 -0.83 22.45
N GLU A 90 18.43 -0.60 21.56
CA GLU A 90 19.85 -0.75 21.90
C GLU A 90 20.09 0.13 23.15
N GLN A 91 20.42 -0.55 24.26
CA GLN A 91 20.80 0.04 25.54
C GLN A 91 22.31 0.24 25.57
#